data_AF-A0A1V6HL81-F1
#
_entry.id   AF-A0A1V6HL81-F1
#
_cell.length_a   1.000
_cell.length_b   1.000
_cell.length_c   1.000
_cell.angle_alpha   90.00
_cell.angle_beta   90.00
_cell.angle_gamma   90.00
#
_symmetry.space_group_name_H-M   'P 1'
#
loop_
_entity.id
_entity.type
_entity.pdbx_description
1 polymer ?
#
loop_
_entity_poly.entity_id
_entity_poly.type
_entity_poly.pdbx_seq_one_letter_code
_entity_poly.pdbx_strand_id
1 'polypeptide(L)'
;MSYETKVYREPGGATLVVASGGELEVASGGKITAAGTQAAHIADASVAAGAAPDKAEFDAVVTKLNAVLLALEGVGVLASS
;
A
#
# COMPACT_ATOMS: atom_id res chain seq x y z
N MET A 1 23.99 -18.31 -21.64
CA MET A 1 23.04 -17.31 -21.11
C MET A 1 21.81 -18.08 -20.64
N SER A 2 21.56 -18.21 -19.33
CA SER A 2 20.29 -18.76 -18.86
C SER A 2 19.25 -17.64 -18.94
N TYR A 3 18.13 -17.87 -19.62
CA TYR A 3 17.02 -16.91 -19.64
C TYR A 3 16.13 -17.20 -18.43
N GLU A 4 16.09 -16.27 -17.48
CA GLU A 4 15.22 -16.37 -16.30
C GLU A 4 14.11 -15.32 -16.41
N THR A 5 12.86 -15.77 -16.40
CA THR A 5 11.70 -14.87 -16.33
C THR A 5 11.65 -14.22 -14.96
N LYS A 6 11.76 -12.89 -14.89
CA LYS A 6 11.76 -12.16 -13.61
C LYS A 6 10.39 -11.97 -13.01
N VAL A 7 9.32 -12.07 -13.80
CA VAL A 7 7.94 -12.06 -13.33
C VAL A 7 7.25 -13.30 -13.88
N TYR A 8 6.77 -14.18 -13.00
CA TYR A 8 6.16 -15.45 -13.41
C TYR A 8 5.11 -15.91 -12.40
N ARG A 9 4.20 -16.79 -12.84
CA ARG A 9 3.27 -17.50 -11.94
C ARG A 9 3.93 -18.79 -11.48
N GLU A 10 3.81 -19.11 -10.19
CA GLU A 10 4.33 -20.39 -9.67
C GLU A 10 3.60 -21.59 -10.30
N PRO A 11 4.27 -22.75 -10.47
CA PRO A 11 3.61 -23.98 -10.91
C PRO A 11 2.47 -24.38 -9.96
N GLY A 12 1.26 -24.62 -10.51
CA GLY A 12 0.03 -24.86 -9.72
C GLY A 12 -0.69 -23.60 -9.22
N GLY A 13 -0.31 -22.44 -9.78
CA GLY A 13 -0.30 -21.11 -9.17
C GLY A 13 -1.54 -20.55 -8.47
N ALA A 14 -1.29 -20.16 -7.22
CA ALA A 14 -2.01 -19.12 -6.48
C ALA A 14 -1.22 -17.79 -6.42
N THR A 15 0.08 -17.81 -6.72
CA THR A 15 1.01 -16.69 -6.50
C THR A 15 1.62 -16.19 -7.81
N LEU A 16 1.76 -14.87 -7.94
CA LEU A 16 2.65 -14.23 -8.92
C LEU A 16 3.94 -13.83 -8.19
N VAL A 17 5.10 -14.25 -8.73
CA VAL A 17 6.42 -13.97 -8.15
C VAL A 17 7.13 -12.93 -9.01
N VAL A 18 7.67 -11.92 -8.34
CA VAL A 18 8.61 -10.94 -8.91
C VAL A 18 9.98 -11.25 -8.31
N ALA A 19 10.85 -11.88 -9.09
CA ALA A 19 12.20 -12.25 -8.69
C ALA A 19 13.13 -11.04 -8.65
N SER A 20 14.33 -11.22 -8.05
CA SER A 20 15.33 -10.16 -7.94
C SER A 20 15.66 -9.52 -9.29
N GLY A 21 15.60 -8.19 -9.32
CA GLY A 21 15.76 -7.36 -10.53
C GLY A 21 14.51 -7.27 -11.42
N GLY A 22 13.40 -7.89 -11.03
CA GLY A 22 12.09 -7.71 -11.67
C GLY A 22 11.32 -6.53 -11.08
N GLU A 23 10.36 -6.02 -11.84
CA GLU A 23 9.47 -4.93 -11.47
C GLU A 23 8.04 -5.27 -11.86
N LEU A 24 7.08 -4.87 -11.02
CA LEU A 24 5.65 -4.88 -11.36
C LEU A 24 5.18 -3.45 -11.60
N GLU A 25 5.13 -3.04 -12.86
CA GLU A 25 4.55 -1.75 -13.24
C GLU A 25 3.02 -1.86 -13.30
N VAL A 26 2.33 -1.03 -12.53
CA VAL A 26 0.88 -0.85 -12.65
C VAL A 26 0.63 0.31 -13.60
N ALA A 27 0.31 -0.02 -14.85
CA ALA A 27 0.01 0.98 -15.87
C ALA A 27 -1.19 1.88 -15.50
N SER A 28 -1.31 3.02 -16.18
CA SER A 28 -2.41 3.98 -15.95
C SER A 28 -3.79 3.30 -15.97
N GLY A 29 -4.58 3.54 -14.93
CA GLY A 29 -5.90 2.93 -14.71
C GLY A 29 -5.87 1.54 -14.06
N GLY A 30 -4.69 0.93 -13.91
CA GLY A 30 -4.50 -0.32 -13.16
C GLY A 30 -4.75 -0.13 -11.66
N LYS A 31 -5.12 -1.23 -10.98
CA LYS A 31 -5.46 -1.23 -9.54
C LYS A 31 -4.92 -2.47 -8.84
N ILE A 32 -4.54 -2.30 -7.59
CA ILE A 32 -4.33 -3.39 -6.63
C ILE A 32 -5.57 -3.43 -5.74
N THR A 33 -6.18 -4.61 -5.64
CA THR A 33 -7.42 -4.80 -4.88
C THR A 33 -7.38 -6.10 -4.10
N ALA A 34 -7.97 -6.12 -2.90
CA ALA A 34 -8.29 -7.35 -2.18
C ALA A 34 -9.76 -7.69 -2.42
N ALA A 35 -10.02 -8.84 -3.07
CA ALA A 35 -11.37 -9.29 -3.42
C ALA A 35 -12.23 -8.21 -4.14
N GLY A 36 -11.60 -7.41 -5.02
CA GLY A 36 -12.27 -6.32 -5.74
C GLY A 36 -12.35 -4.98 -5.00
N THR A 37 -11.92 -4.92 -3.73
CA THR A 37 -11.87 -3.68 -2.94
C THR A 37 -10.51 -3.02 -3.05
N GLN A 38 -10.49 -1.73 -3.40
CA GLN A 38 -9.29 -0.88 -3.38
C GLN A 38 -9.18 -0.16 -2.03
N ALA A 39 -7.96 0.20 -1.62
CA ALA A 39 -7.72 1.02 -0.45
C ALA A 39 -8.43 2.37 -0.62
N ALA A 40 -9.14 2.80 0.42
CA ALA A 40 -9.87 4.06 0.39
C ALA A 40 -8.92 5.27 0.35
N HIS A 41 -9.37 6.34 -0.29
CA HIS A 41 -8.72 7.63 -0.18
C HIS A 41 -8.84 8.16 1.26
N ILE A 42 -7.71 8.52 1.86
CA ILE A 42 -7.65 9.15 3.19
C ILE A 42 -7.35 10.63 2.99
N ALA A 43 -8.20 11.50 3.54
CA ALA A 43 -8.00 12.95 3.42
C ALA A 43 -6.72 13.41 4.12
N ASP A 44 -6.05 14.40 3.52
CA ASP A 44 -4.77 14.95 4.00
C ASP A 44 -4.81 15.36 5.47
N ALA A 45 -3.75 15.03 6.21
CA ALA A 45 -3.53 15.57 7.55
C ALA A 45 -3.19 17.07 7.47
N SER A 46 -3.74 17.85 8.39
CA SER A 46 -3.52 19.30 8.46
C SER A 46 -3.27 19.69 9.91
N VAL A 47 -2.25 20.52 10.13
CA VAL A 47 -1.95 21.17 11.41
C VAL A 47 -1.82 22.67 11.16
N ALA A 48 -2.10 23.50 12.15
CA ALA A 48 -1.92 24.94 12.02
C ALA A 48 -0.46 25.28 11.70
N ALA A 49 -0.25 26.21 10.76
CA ALA A 49 1.08 26.65 10.40
C ALA A 49 1.68 27.58 11.47
N GLY A 50 3.00 27.46 11.70
CA GLY A 50 3.77 28.44 12.46
C GLY A 50 3.96 28.14 13.95
N ALA A 51 3.40 27.06 14.48
CA ALA A 51 3.65 26.57 15.84
C ALA A 51 3.84 25.04 15.86
N ALA A 52 4.40 24.52 16.95
CA ALA A 52 4.38 23.09 17.21
C ALA A 52 2.91 22.64 17.41
N PRO A 53 2.49 21.49 16.84
CA PRO A 53 1.13 21.01 17.00
C PRO A 53 0.78 20.85 18.48
N ASP A 54 -0.43 21.23 18.86
CA ASP A 54 -0.94 20.85 20.17
C ASP A 54 -1.29 19.35 20.21
N LYS A 55 -1.69 18.86 21.38
CA LYS A 55 -2.06 17.45 21.55
C LYS A 55 -3.22 17.04 20.63
N ALA A 56 -4.22 17.89 20.44
CA ALA A 56 -5.39 17.56 19.64
C ALA A 56 -5.04 17.46 18.15
N GLU A 57 -4.19 18.37 17.66
CA GLU A 57 -3.65 18.32 16.31
C GLU A 57 -2.80 17.08 16.09
N PHE A 58 -1.92 16.74 17.04
CA PHE A 58 -1.12 15.52 16.96
C PHE A 58 -1.98 14.25 16.96
N ASP A 59 -2.98 14.15 17.85
CA ASP A 59 -3.89 13.02 17.91
C ASP A 59 -4.70 12.85 16.59
N ALA A 60 -5.05 13.96 15.94
CA ALA A 60 -5.70 13.93 14.63
C ALA A 60 -4.78 13.37 13.52
N VAL A 61 -3.48 13.71 13.55
CA VAL A 61 -2.48 13.13 12.64
C VAL A 61 -2.32 11.63 12.89
N VAL A 62 -2.21 11.22 14.16
CA VAL A 62 -2.11 9.79 14.55
C VAL A 62 -3.33 9.01 14.06
N THR A 63 -4.53 9.58 14.19
CA THR A 63 -5.77 8.95 13.70
C THR A 63 -5.72 8.73 12.19
N LYS A 64 -5.25 9.71 11.43
CA LYS A 64 -5.10 9.59 9.97
C LYS A 64 -4.03 8.58 9.59
N LEU A 65 -2.91 8.54 10.31
CA LEU A 65 -1.87 7.53 10.09
C LEU A 65 -2.42 6.12 10.32
N ASN A 66 -3.15 5.90 11.40
CA ASN A 66 -3.79 4.60 11.67
C ASN A 66 -4.80 4.22 10.58
N ALA A 67 -5.54 5.20 10.03
CA ALA A 67 -6.44 4.96 8.91
C ALA A 67 -5.69 4.55 7.63
N VAL A 68 -4.52 5.14 7.36
CA VAL A 68 -3.65 4.75 6.24
C VAL A 68 -3.13 3.32 6.42
N LEU A 69 -2.63 2.98 7.60
CA LEU A 69 -2.14 1.62 7.90
C LEU A 69 -3.26 0.59 7.68
N LEU A 70 -4.44 0.84 8.24
CA LEU A 70 -5.60 -0.03 8.08
C LEU A 70 -6.02 -0.18 6.60
N ALA A 71 -6.00 0.90 5.83
CA ALA A 71 -6.34 0.85 4.41
C ALA A 71 -5.34 0.00 3.60
N LEU A 72 -4.05 0.05 3.94
CA LEU A 72 -2.99 -0.75 3.30
C LEU A 72 -3.04 -2.23 3.70
N GLU A 73 -3.31 -2.53 4.97
CA GLU A 73 -3.59 -3.89 5.46
C GLU A 73 -4.82 -4.48 4.75
N GLY A 74 -5.89 -3.68 4.59
CA GLY A 74 -7.12 -4.09 3.94
C GLY A 74 -6.98 -4.47 2.46
N VAL A 75 -5.91 -4.02 1.78
CA VAL A 75 -5.58 -4.45 0.41
C VAL A 75 -4.39 -5.41 0.33
N GLY A 76 -3.92 -5.93 1.46
CA GLY A 76 -2.85 -6.93 1.53
C GLY A 76 -1.47 -6.39 1.18
N VAL A 77 -1.24 -5.07 1.28
CA VAL A 77 0.09 -4.47 1.12
C VAL A 77 0.91 -4.61 2.40
N LEU A 78 0.27 -4.46 3.56
CA LEU A 78 0.87 -4.71 4.88
C LEU A 78 0.32 -6.00 5.47
N ALA A 79 1.15 -6.71 6.22
CA ALA A 79 0.70 -7.85 7.02
C ALA A 79 -0.06 -7.36 8.26
N SER A 80 -1.11 -8.09 8.66
CA SER A 80 -1.71 -7.90 9.98
C SER A 80 -0.75 -8.40 11.06
N SER A 81 -0.52 -7.58 12.10
CA SER A 81 0.31 -7.92 13.27
C SER A 81 -0.11 -9.21 13.96
#